data_AF-A0A6I9Y656-F1
#
_entry.id   AF-A0A6I9Y656-F1
#
_cell.length_a   1.000
_cell.length_b   1.000
_cell.length_c   1.000
_cell.angle_alpha   90.00
_cell.angle_beta   90.00
_cell.angle_gamma   90.00
#
_symmetry.space_group_name_H-M   'P 1'
#
loop_
_entity.id
_entity.type
_entity.pdbx_description
1 polymer ?
#
loop_
_entity_poly.entity_id
_entity_poly.type
_entity_poly.pdbx_seq_one_letter_code
_entity_poly.pdbx_strand_id
1 'polypeptide(L)'
;LKYRFPELADPDTYYGFRFCHQLDFSTSGALCVALNREAAGSVYACFKNRTVTKAYLALVRGHIQEAKKTICFAIGKNTTEGLTHMMCIEGTDGCKSPKPCRSELVVLEYGLYSGEPATKVLLQPLTGRTHQLRVHCSAIGHPVVGDFTYSFKKDNAPYRMMLHAFYLCIPTSKEFIEVNAPDPFVPSFDSSWVPQHLIHHLDEVIQELKEKGIWAGEEEKQEDPSAVPSYEVTSETKTQEMEKQQTHCKQWLSEWAPE
;
A
#
# COMPACT_ATOMS: atom_id res chain seq x y z
N LEU A 1 -12.30 15.03 1.11
CA LEU A 1 -11.96 15.48 -0.26
C LEU A 1 -12.90 16.56 -0.76
N LYS A 2 -14.21 16.31 -0.98
CA LYS A 2 -15.16 17.33 -1.50
C LYS A 2 -15.20 18.65 -0.71
N TYR A 3 -15.07 18.59 0.62
CA TYR A 3 -14.96 19.79 1.47
C TYR A 3 -13.69 20.61 1.19
N ARG A 4 -12.56 19.94 0.91
CA ARG A 4 -11.26 20.56 0.73
C ARG A 4 -10.98 20.98 -0.72
N PHE A 5 -11.50 20.22 -1.68
CA PHE A 5 -11.31 20.38 -3.12
C PHE A 5 -12.65 20.31 -3.87
N PRO A 6 -13.59 21.23 -3.60
CA PRO A 6 -14.89 21.23 -4.26
C PRO A 6 -14.79 21.36 -5.79
N GLU A 7 -13.76 22.05 -6.29
CA GLU A 7 -13.49 22.30 -7.71
C GLU A 7 -12.98 21.07 -8.47
N LEU A 8 -12.40 20.10 -7.76
CA LEU A 8 -11.92 18.84 -8.35
C LEU A 8 -12.97 17.74 -8.28
N ALA A 9 -14.15 18.02 -7.73
CA ALA A 9 -15.20 17.04 -7.59
C ALA A 9 -15.87 16.76 -8.95
N ASP A 10 -15.84 15.50 -9.38
CA ASP A 10 -16.48 15.01 -10.59
C ASP A 10 -17.96 14.64 -10.31
N PRO A 11 -18.93 15.42 -10.82
CA PRO A 11 -20.35 15.21 -10.54
C PRO A 11 -20.88 13.90 -11.13
N ASP A 12 -20.18 13.30 -12.10
CA ASP A 12 -20.57 12.03 -12.72
C ASP A 12 -20.14 10.81 -11.88
N THR A 13 -19.58 11.05 -10.69
CA THR A 13 -19.18 10.00 -9.76
C THR A 13 -19.95 10.09 -8.45
N TYR A 14 -20.32 8.94 -7.91
CA TYR A 14 -21.09 8.86 -6.67
C TYR A 14 -20.42 9.58 -5.49
N TYR A 15 -19.09 9.48 -5.37
CA TYR A 15 -18.32 10.11 -4.30
C TYR A 15 -17.69 11.45 -4.68
N GLY A 16 -17.91 11.94 -5.90
CA GLY A 16 -17.23 13.13 -6.43
C GLY A 16 -15.77 12.90 -6.83
N PHE A 17 -15.20 11.71 -6.62
CA PHE A 17 -13.79 11.43 -6.91
C PHE A 17 -13.60 10.00 -7.40
N ARG A 18 -12.55 9.77 -8.19
CA ARG A 18 -12.20 8.47 -8.76
C ARG A 18 -11.06 7.84 -7.97
N PHE A 19 -11.40 7.01 -6.99
CA PHE A 19 -10.42 6.25 -6.22
C PHE A 19 -9.83 5.13 -7.08
N CYS A 20 -8.51 5.16 -7.29
CA CYS A 20 -7.82 4.24 -8.19
C CYS A 20 -7.58 2.86 -7.57
N HIS A 21 -7.52 2.81 -6.23
CA HIS A 21 -7.39 1.59 -5.46
C HIS A 21 -8.06 1.77 -4.09
N GLN A 22 -8.09 0.69 -3.32
CA GLN A 22 -8.66 0.71 -1.98
C GLN A 22 -7.55 0.60 -0.92
N LEU A 23 -7.89 1.06 0.28
CA LEU A 23 -7.14 0.89 1.50
C LEU A 23 -8.14 0.47 2.58
N ASP A 24 -7.77 -0.49 3.44
CA ASP A 24 -8.63 -0.91 4.56
C ASP A 24 -8.92 0.30 5.47
N PHE A 25 -10.10 0.34 6.06
CA PHE A 25 -10.52 1.45 6.95
C PHE A 25 -9.50 1.80 8.04
N SER A 26 -8.92 0.78 8.68
CA SER A 26 -7.97 0.97 9.79
C SER A 26 -6.52 1.25 9.32
N THR A 27 -6.25 1.16 8.02
CA THR A 27 -4.92 1.37 7.44
C THR A 27 -4.77 2.83 7.01
N SER A 28 -3.65 3.46 7.35
CA SER A 28 -3.33 4.83 6.90
C SER A 28 -2.35 4.80 5.72
N GLY A 29 -2.07 5.97 5.13
CA GLY A 29 -0.98 6.15 4.16
C GLY A 29 -1.47 6.50 2.76
N ALA A 30 -0.62 6.23 1.77
CA ALA A 30 -0.80 6.63 0.39
C ALA A 30 -2.09 6.08 -0.24
N LEU A 31 -2.87 6.98 -0.83
CA LEU A 31 -4.09 6.68 -1.58
C LEU A 31 -4.15 7.53 -2.85
N CYS A 32 -4.11 6.89 -4.00
CA CYS A 32 -4.17 7.57 -5.30
C CYS A 32 -5.63 7.86 -5.71
N VAL A 33 -5.90 9.13 -6.02
CA VAL A 33 -7.18 9.61 -6.53
C VAL A 33 -6.94 10.26 -7.89
N ALA A 34 -7.60 9.76 -8.92
CA ALA A 34 -7.55 10.35 -10.25
C ALA A 34 -8.55 11.51 -10.36
N LEU A 35 -8.09 12.61 -10.96
CA LEU A 35 -8.88 13.84 -11.13
C LEU A 35 -9.76 13.83 -12.39
N ASN A 36 -9.53 12.89 -13.31
CA ASN A 36 -10.33 12.74 -14.52
C ASN A 36 -10.40 11.27 -14.95
N ARG A 37 -11.31 10.98 -15.88
CA ARG A 37 -11.58 9.62 -16.36
C ARG A 37 -10.38 8.98 -17.07
N GLU A 38 -9.59 9.77 -17.80
CA GLU A 38 -8.41 9.28 -18.53
C GLU A 38 -7.31 8.83 -17.57
N ALA A 39 -7.01 9.65 -16.55
CA ALA A 39 -6.07 9.31 -15.49
C ALA A 39 -6.52 8.07 -14.72
N ALA A 40 -7.81 7.99 -14.38
CA ALA A 40 -8.37 6.82 -13.70
C ALA A 40 -8.19 5.53 -14.53
N GLY A 41 -8.43 5.60 -15.84
CA GLY A 41 -8.21 4.48 -16.75
C GLY A 41 -6.75 4.06 -16.84
N SER A 42 -5.82 5.02 -16.90
CA SER A 42 -4.38 4.75 -16.97
C SER A 42 -3.86 4.08 -15.69
N VAL A 43 -4.22 4.61 -14.52
CA VAL A 43 -3.85 4.01 -13.24
C VAL A 43 -4.48 2.62 -13.07
N TYR A 44 -5.75 2.46 -13.43
CA TYR A 44 -6.43 1.15 -13.37
C TYR A 44 -5.71 0.09 -14.22
N ALA A 45 -5.19 0.46 -15.40
CA ALA A 45 -4.41 -0.44 -16.24
C ALA A 45 -3.14 -0.93 -15.54
N CYS A 46 -2.41 -0.05 -14.84
CA CYS A 46 -1.24 -0.43 -14.04
C CYS A 46 -1.60 -1.43 -12.94
N PHE A 47 -2.72 -1.21 -12.21
CA PHE A 47 -3.18 -2.16 -11.18
C PHE A 47 -3.60 -3.50 -11.77
N LYS A 48 -4.29 -3.49 -12.92
CA LYS A 48 -4.73 -4.70 -13.63
C LYS A 48 -3.54 -5.52 -14.12
N ASN A 49 -2.52 -4.85 -14.66
CA ASN A 49 -1.31 -5.46 -15.21
C ASN A 49 -0.25 -5.74 -14.12
N ARG A 50 -0.51 -5.39 -12.85
CA ARG A 50 0.39 -5.60 -11.70
C ARG A 50 1.74 -4.89 -11.81
N THR A 51 1.80 -3.77 -12.53
CA THR A 51 3.01 -2.94 -12.65
C THR A 51 3.16 -1.94 -11.50
N VAL A 52 2.16 -1.87 -10.59
CA VAL A 52 2.21 -1.00 -9.40
C VAL A 52 3.06 -1.63 -8.32
N THR A 53 4.04 -0.88 -7.82
CA THR A 53 4.82 -1.26 -6.62
C THR A 53 4.23 -0.61 -5.39
N LYS A 54 4.07 -1.39 -4.31
CA LYS A 54 3.57 -0.91 -3.02
C LYS A 54 4.44 -1.45 -1.90
N ALA A 55 4.73 -0.64 -0.91
CA ALA A 55 5.29 -1.10 0.36
C ALA A 55 4.58 -0.45 1.54
N TYR A 56 4.49 -1.22 2.62
CA TYR A 56 3.78 -0.83 3.83
C TYR A 56 4.73 -0.93 5.00
N LEU A 57 4.65 0.01 5.92
CA LEU A 57 5.23 -0.16 7.25
C LEU A 57 4.21 -0.83 8.15
N ALA A 58 4.69 -1.67 9.07
CA ALA A 58 3.88 -2.18 10.16
C ALA A 58 4.68 -2.36 11.44
N LEU A 59 4.01 -2.23 12.58
CA LEU A 59 4.46 -2.82 13.83
C LEU A 59 3.71 -4.13 14.02
N VAL A 60 4.42 -5.23 14.24
CA VAL A 60 3.86 -6.56 14.48
C VAL A 60 4.27 -7.09 15.85
N ARG A 61 3.41 -7.89 16.49
CA ARG A 61 3.68 -8.48 17.80
C ARG A 61 4.81 -9.51 17.72
N GLY A 62 5.65 -9.56 18.76
CA GLY A 62 6.80 -10.47 18.87
C GLY A 62 8.03 -9.99 18.09
N HIS A 63 9.12 -10.74 18.22
CA HIS A 63 10.36 -10.54 17.46
C HIS A 63 10.46 -11.58 16.35
N ILE A 64 10.32 -11.15 15.09
CA ILE A 64 10.52 -12.01 13.92
C ILE A 64 12.00 -12.36 13.83
N GLN A 65 12.36 -13.63 13.76
CA GLN A 65 13.77 -14.04 13.78
C GLN A 65 14.46 -13.89 12.41
N GLU A 66 13.72 -14.08 11.30
CA GLU A 66 14.30 -13.96 9.97
C GLU A 66 14.28 -12.51 9.48
N ALA A 67 15.45 -11.98 9.09
CA ALA A 67 15.58 -10.60 8.65
C ALA A 67 14.78 -10.29 7.36
N LYS A 68 14.65 -11.27 6.47
CA LYS A 68 13.80 -11.20 5.27
C LYS A 68 12.97 -12.50 5.18
N LYS A 69 11.69 -12.40 4.84
CA LYS A 69 10.77 -13.55 4.76
C LYS A 69 9.78 -13.42 3.61
N THR A 70 9.65 -14.47 2.81
CA THR A 70 8.57 -14.58 1.80
C THR A 70 7.39 -15.35 2.39
N ILE A 71 6.17 -14.81 2.27
CA ILE A 71 4.95 -15.42 2.79
C ILE A 71 3.99 -15.72 1.63
N CYS A 72 3.68 -16.99 1.43
CA CYS A 72 2.94 -17.49 0.24
C CYS A 72 1.60 -18.18 0.54
N PHE A 73 1.08 -18.08 1.77
CA PHE A 73 -0.19 -18.72 2.12
C PHE A 73 -1.33 -18.21 1.22
N ALA A 74 -2.01 -19.09 0.50
CA ALA A 74 -3.17 -18.68 -0.28
C ALA A 74 -4.29 -18.16 0.65
N ILE A 75 -5.00 -17.10 0.23
CA ILE A 75 -6.03 -16.45 1.06
C ILE A 75 -7.42 -16.68 0.46
N GLY A 76 -8.35 -17.17 1.28
CA GLY A 76 -9.76 -17.38 0.97
C GLY A 76 -10.70 -16.63 1.91
N LYS A 77 -12.00 -16.73 1.63
CA LYS A 77 -13.04 -16.20 2.53
C LYS A 77 -13.22 -17.16 3.69
N ASN A 78 -13.39 -16.63 4.90
CA ASN A 78 -13.79 -17.42 6.05
C ASN A 78 -15.33 -17.61 6.02
N THR A 79 -15.80 -18.85 6.12
CA THR A 79 -17.25 -19.15 6.18
C THR A 79 -17.70 -19.64 7.55
N THR A 80 -16.82 -19.64 8.55
CA THR A 80 -17.17 -19.97 9.93
C THR A 80 -18.10 -18.93 10.51
N GLU A 81 -19.15 -19.38 11.20
CA GLU A 81 -20.15 -18.51 11.81
C GLU A 81 -19.48 -17.49 12.75
N GLY A 82 -19.90 -16.22 12.65
CA GLY A 82 -19.29 -15.11 13.41
C GLY A 82 -17.97 -14.56 12.84
N LEU A 83 -17.32 -15.26 11.90
CA LEU A 83 -16.03 -14.86 11.29
C LEU A 83 -16.14 -14.56 9.79
N THR A 84 -17.34 -14.49 9.23
CA THR A 84 -17.57 -14.34 7.77
C THR A 84 -17.08 -13.01 7.18
N HIS A 85 -16.83 -12.01 8.04
CA HIS A 85 -16.21 -10.74 7.68
C HIS A 85 -14.67 -10.83 7.58
N MET A 86 -14.08 -11.96 7.98
CA MET A 86 -12.65 -12.20 7.96
C MET A 86 -12.24 -12.99 6.71
N MET A 87 -10.98 -12.82 6.37
CA MET A 87 -10.26 -13.69 5.44
C MET A 87 -9.48 -14.74 6.23
N CYS A 88 -9.11 -15.85 5.60
CA CYS A 88 -8.31 -16.90 6.25
C CYS A 88 -7.35 -17.54 5.24
N ILE A 89 -6.32 -18.20 5.76
CA ILE A 89 -5.34 -18.90 4.93
C ILE A 89 -5.88 -20.26 4.50
N GLU A 90 -5.32 -20.82 3.43
CA GLU A 90 -5.57 -22.21 3.05
C GLU A 90 -5.28 -23.18 4.21
N GLY A 91 -6.04 -24.28 4.28
CA GLY A 91 -5.89 -25.30 5.32
C GLY A 91 -6.56 -24.99 6.66
N THR A 92 -7.03 -23.77 6.92
CA THR A 92 -7.84 -23.48 8.13
C THR A 92 -9.31 -23.83 7.92
N ASP A 93 -9.97 -24.22 9.01
CA ASP A 93 -11.41 -24.50 9.02
C ASP A 93 -12.23 -23.30 8.48
N GLY A 94 -13.19 -23.61 7.60
CA GLY A 94 -14.05 -22.60 6.98
C GLY A 94 -13.40 -21.81 5.84
N CYS A 95 -12.16 -22.11 5.42
CA CYS A 95 -11.55 -21.45 4.27
C CYS A 95 -12.18 -21.88 2.95
N LYS A 96 -12.76 -20.93 2.20
CA LYS A 96 -13.36 -21.16 0.88
C LYS A 96 -12.66 -20.37 -0.21
N SER A 97 -12.44 -21.05 -1.33
CA SER A 97 -11.85 -20.49 -2.57
C SER A 97 -10.54 -19.73 -2.34
N PRO A 98 -9.52 -20.35 -1.69
CA PRO A 98 -8.23 -19.71 -1.50
C PRO A 98 -7.61 -19.35 -2.85
N LYS A 99 -7.03 -18.16 -2.94
CA LYS A 99 -6.32 -17.68 -4.14
C LYS A 99 -4.85 -17.47 -3.81
N PRO A 100 -3.94 -17.79 -4.75
CA PRO A 100 -2.51 -17.54 -4.58
C PRO A 100 -2.24 -16.10 -4.13
N CYS A 101 -1.36 -15.97 -3.15
CA CYS A 101 -1.10 -14.73 -2.47
C CYS A 101 0.37 -14.71 -2.06
N ARG A 102 1.07 -13.60 -2.30
CA ARG A 102 2.49 -13.47 -1.97
C ARG A 102 2.79 -12.10 -1.40
N SER A 103 3.50 -12.08 -0.27
CA SER A 103 4.02 -10.88 0.37
C SER A 103 5.47 -11.08 0.76
N GLU A 104 6.33 -10.10 0.48
CA GLU A 104 7.69 -10.06 1.00
C GLU A 104 7.72 -9.21 2.28
N LEU A 105 8.47 -9.67 3.28
CA LEU A 105 8.65 -9.00 4.57
C LEU A 105 10.15 -8.76 4.79
N VAL A 106 10.48 -7.55 5.23
CA VAL A 106 11.83 -7.16 5.65
C VAL A 106 11.74 -6.57 7.06
N VAL A 107 12.53 -7.10 7.99
CA VAL A 107 12.61 -6.58 9.36
C VAL A 107 13.45 -5.31 9.38
N LEU A 108 12.90 -4.22 9.89
CA LEU A 108 13.61 -2.95 10.01
C LEU A 108 14.20 -2.80 11.42
N GLU A 109 13.38 -2.96 12.45
CA GLU A 109 13.78 -2.72 13.84
C GLU A 109 13.11 -3.71 14.79
N TYR A 110 13.81 -4.12 15.84
CA TYR A 110 13.20 -4.73 17.03
C TYR A 110 13.02 -3.69 18.12
N GLY A 111 11.95 -3.83 18.89
CA GLY A 111 11.68 -2.96 20.02
C GLY A 111 10.52 -3.47 20.87
N LEU A 112 9.90 -2.53 21.57
CA LEU A 112 8.71 -2.76 22.38
C LEU A 112 7.58 -1.84 21.93
N TYR A 113 6.36 -2.37 21.89
CA TYR A 113 5.14 -1.57 21.77
C TYR A 113 4.30 -1.71 23.03
N SER A 114 4.12 -0.61 23.77
CA SER A 114 3.44 -0.60 25.07
C SER A 114 4.01 -1.63 26.06
N GLY A 115 5.34 -1.80 26.06
CA GLY A 115 6.06 -2.72 26.95
C GLY A 115 6.12 -4.18 26.49
N GLU A 116 5.46 -4.54 25.39
CA GLU A 116 5.51 -5.89 24.83
C GLU A 116 6.45 -5.98 23.61
N PRO A 117 7.13 -7.11 23.36
CA PRO A 117 7.95 -7.31 22.17
C PRO A 117 7.19 -7.02 20.88
N ALA A 118 7.79 -6.19 20.02
CA ALA A 118 7.27 -5.90 18.69
C ALA A 118 8.41 -5.70 17.68
N THR A 119 8.10 -5.93 16.41
CA THR A 119 9.01 -5.75 15.28
C THR A 119 8.42 -4.71 14.33
N LYS A 120 9.24 -3.74 13.92
CA LYS A 120 8.92 -2.87 12.79
C LYS A 120 9.37 -3.54 11.51
N VAL A 121 8.46 -3.64 10.55
CA VAL A 121 8.69 -4.33 9.28
C VAL A 121 8.27 -3.47 8.09
N LEU A 122 8.96 -3.69 6.97
CA LEU A 122 8.48 -3.31 5.65
C LEU A 122 7.83 -4.53 4.98
N LEU A 123 6.63 -4.34 4.43
CA LEU A 123 5.83 -5.36 3.78
C LEU A 123 5.55 -4.96 2.33
N GLN A 124 5.95 -5.79 1.37
CA GLN A 124 5.65 -5.62 -0.05
C GLN A 124 4.64 -6.67 -0.51
N PRO A 125 3.35 -6.32 -0.69
CA PRO A 125 2.38 -7.23 -1.28
C PRO A 125 2.57 -7.32 -2.80
N LEU A 126 2.96 -8.51 -3.29
CA LEU A 126 3.07 -8.80 -4.73
C LEU A 126 1.72 -9.21 -5.35
N THR A 127 0.74 -9.45 -4.51
CA THR A 127 -0.68 -9.66 -4.88
C THR A 127 -1.56 -8.66 -4.15
N GLY A 128 -2.84 -8.56 -4.52
CA GLY A 128 -3.81 -7.68 -3.86
C GLY A 128 -5.04 -8.45 -3.39
N ARG A 129 -4.93 -9.23 -2.32
CA ARG A 129 -6.09 -9.87 -1.67
C ARG A 129 -6.58 -9.02 -0.49
N THR A 130 -7.87 -9.11 -0.20
CA THR A 130 -8.48 -8.42 0.96
C THR A 130 -7.75 -8.78 2.23
N HIS A 131 -7.39 -7.79 3.04
CA HIS A 131 -6.65 -7.95 4.30
C HIS A 131 -5.34 -8.74 4.20
N GLN A 132 -4.74 -8.84 3.00
CA GLN A 132 -3.62 -9.75 2.73
C GLN A 132 -2.48 -9.67 3.75
N LEU A 133 -1.97 -8.47 4.01
CA LEU A 133 -0.85 -8.26 4.92
C LEU A 133 -1.21 -8.65 6.36
N ARG A 134 -2.41 -8.29 6.79
CA ARG A 134 -2.94 -8.57 8.13
C ARG A 134 -3.06 -10.07 8.38
N VAL A 135 -3.65 -10.79 7.42
CA VAL A 135 -3.77 -12.26 7.44
C VAL A 135 -2.39 -12.93 7.42
N HIS A 136 -1.48 -12.50 6.54
CA HIS A 136 -0.14 -13.08 6.42
C HIS A 136 0.67 -12.90 7.71
N CYS A 137 0.67 -11.68 8.28
CA CYS A 137 1.35 -11.39 9.53
C CYS A 137 0.79 -12.25 10.68
N SER A 138 -0.54 -12.34 10.79
CA SER A 138 -1.18 -13.23 11.76
C SER A 138 -0.84 -14.70 11.53
N ALA A 139 -0.77 -15.17 10.28
CA ALA A 139 -0.50 -16.56 9.92
C ALA A 139 0.92 -17.01 10.28
N ILE A 140 1.90 -16.10 10.22
CA ILE A 140 3.27 -16.37 10.67
C ILE A 140 3.45 -16.19 12.19
N GLY A 141 2.37 -15.95 12.94
CA GLY A 141 2.41 -15.79 14.40
C GLY A 141 2.72 -14.37 14.90
N HIS A 142 2.81 -13.39 14.00
CA HIS A 142 3.17 -12.01 14.31
C HIS A 142 2.07 -11.05 13.84
N PRO A 143 0.87 -11.05 14.47
CA PRO A 143 -0.22 -10.17 14.05
C PRO A 143 0.18 -8.69 14.14
N VAL A 144 -0.40 -7.87 13.26
CA VAL A 144 -0.21 -6.41 13.30
C VAL A 144 -0.71 -5.85 14.63
N VAL A 145 0.08 -4.99 15.25
CA VAL A 145 -0.27 -4.34 16.51
C VAL A 145 -1.55 -3.52 16.34
N GLY A 146 -2.50 -3.71 17.24
CA GLY A 146 -3.81 -3.05 17.21
C GLY A 146 -4.79 -3.59 16.16
N ASP A 147 -4.47 -4.71 15.50
CA ASP A 147 -5.43 -5.38 14.61
C ASP A 147 -6.44 -6.20 15.41
N PHE A 148 -7.55 -5.57 15.76
CA PHE A 148 -8.63 -6.18 16.53
C PHE A 148 -9.21 -7.45 15.86
N THR A 149 -9.26 -7.48 14.52
CA THR A 149 -9.88 -8.57 13.78
C THR A 149 -9.00 -9.82 13.80
N TYR A 150 -7.73 -9.68 13.41
CA TYR A 150 -6.82 -10.82 13.25
C TYR A 150 -6.06 -11.20 14.53
N SER A 151 -6.07 -10.35 15.55
CA SER A 151 -5.65 -10.73 16.91
C SER A 151 -6.75 -11.48 17.70
N PHE A 152 -7.91 -11.74 17.10
CA PHE A 152 -9.08 -12.31 17.76
C PHE A 152 -9.49 -11.52 19.02
N LYS A 153 -9.59 -10.19 18.87
CA LYS A 153 -9.98 -9.23 19.92
C LYS A 153 -8.98 -9.10 21.09
N LYS A 154 -7.82 -9.72 21.01
CA LYS A 154 -6.79 -9.65 22.06
C LYS A 154 -6.04 -8.33 22.06
N ASP A 155 -5.81 -7.77 20.87
CA ASP A 155 -5.02 -6.55 20.71
C ASP A 155 -5.92 -5.35 20.45
N ASN A 156 -6.53 -4.83 21.53
CA ASN A 156 -7.50 -3.73 21.50
C ASN A 156 -7.03 -2.47 22.25
N ALA A 157 -5.88 -2.53 22.93
CA ALA A 157 -5.32 -1.42 23.70
C ALA A 157 -4.66 -0.32 22.84
N PRO A 158 -3.95 -0.63 21.73
CA PRO A 158 -3.40 0.41 20.85
C PRO A 158 -4.50 1.30 20.26
N TYR A 159 -4.21 2.60 20.13
CA TYR A 159 -5.21 3.59 19.66
C TYR A 159 -5.62 3.42 18.19
N ARG A 160 -4.86 2.64 17.42
CA ARG A 160 -5.09 2.31 16.02
C ARG A 160 -4.41 1.00 15.64
N MET A 161 -4.72 0.51 14.46
CA MET A 161 -3.94 -0.54 13.81
C MET A 161 -2.65 0.05 13.22
N MET A 162 -1.52 -0.61 13.49
CA MET A 162 -0.17 -0.19 13.08
C MET A 162 0.19 -0.76 11.70
N LEU A 163 -0.61 -0.39 10.70
CA LEU A 163 -0.35 -0.66 9.28
C LEU A 163 -0.47 0.64 8.50
N HIS A 164 0.55 0.94 7.69
CA HIS A 164 0.67 2.18 6.96
C HIS A 164 1.15 1.93 5.53
N ALA A 165 0.39 2.37 4.52
CA ALA A 165 0.77 2.40 3.12
C ALA A 165 1.84 3.47 2.91
N PHE A 166 3.11 3.05 3.01
CA PHE A 166 4.25 3.94 3.03
C PHE A 166 4.71 4.34 1.63
N TYR A 167 4.91 3.35 0.75
CA TYR A 167 5.43 3.54 -0.61
C TYR A 167 4.37 3.18 -1.65
N LEU A 168 4.21 4.03 -2.65
CA LEU A 168 3.37 3.76 -3.81
C LEU A 168 4.04 4.29 -5.09
N CYS A 169 4.28 3.39 -6.04
CA CYS A 169 4.79 3.71 -7.37
C CYS A 169 3.85 3.17 -8.45
N ILE A 170 3.33 4.06 -9.29
CA ILE A 170 2.40 3.78 -10.38
C ILE A 170 3.03 4.32 -11.68
N PRO A 171 3.61 3.45 -12.50
CA PRO A 171 4.25 3.85 -13.75
C PRO A 171 3.20 3.98 -14.86
N THR A 172 2.41 5.06 -14.83
CA THR A 172 1.47 5.32 -15.94
C THR A 172 2.22 5.79 -17.18
N SER A 173 1.61 5.66 -18.36
CA SER A 173 2.25 6.09 -19.62
C SER A 173 2.45 7.60 -19.73
N LYS A 174 1.60 8.40 -19.07
CA LYS A 174 1.65 9.86 -19.12
C LYS A 174 2.38 10.47 -17.92
N GLU A 175 2.31 9.84 -16.76
CA GLU A 175 2.86 10.35 -15.51
C GLU A 175 3.42 9.22 -14.64
N PHE A 176 4.69 9.31 -14.28
CA PHE A 176 5.30 8.42 -13.31
C PHE A 176 4.98 8.93 -11.91
N ILE A 177 4.04 8.27 -11.23
CA ILE A 177 3.60 8.66 -9.89
C ILE A 177 4.40 7.85 -8.87
N GLU A 178 5.24 8.52 -8.09
CA GLU A 178 5.99 7.91 -6.99
C GLU A 178 5.83 8.76 -5.73
N VAL A 179 5.38 8.13 -4.65
CA VAL A 179 5.15 8.82 -3.38
C VAL A 179 5.63 7.98 -2.19
N ASN A 180 6.24 8.67 -1.23
CA ASN A 180 6.57 8.20 0.10
C ASN A 180 5.71 8.97 1.11
N ALA A 181 4.85 8.29 1.84
CA ALA A 181 4.21 8.88 3.00
C ALA A 181 5.21 8.96 4.17
N PRO A 182 5.09 9.94 5.08
CA PRO A 182 5.94 10.00 6.27
C PRO A 182 5.79 8.74 7.14
N ASP A 183 6.87 8.29 7.77
CA ASP A 183 6.84 7.15 8.69
C ASP A 183 6.14 7.53 10.02
N PRO A 184 4.95 6.97 10.32
CA PRO A 184 4.25 7.27 11.57
C PRO A 184 4.74 6.45 12.77
N PHE A 185 5.58 5.42 12.55
CA PHE A 185 6.01 4.48 13.59
C PHE A 185 7.41 4.83 14.10
N VAL A 186 7.52 6.05 14.61
CA VAL A 186 8.73 6.59 15.24
C VAL A 186 8.39 7.13 16.63
N PRO A 187 9.33 7.11 17.60
CA PRO A 187 9.05 7.50 18.98
C PRO A 187 8.55 8.95 19.16
N SER A 188 8.91 9.85 18.24
CA SER A 188 8.46 11.24 18.25
C SER A 188 6.97 11.40 17.94
N PHE A 189 6.37 10.46 17.20
CA PHE A 189 4.93 10.44 16.88
C PHE A 189 4.14 9.51 17.80
N ASP A 190 4.72 8.37 18.20
CA ASP A 190 4.11 7.41 19.11
C ASP A 190 5.10 6.94 20.17
N SER A 191 4.98 7.50 21.38
CA SER A 191 5.82 7.16 22.52
C SER A 191 5.64 5.72 23.02
N SER A 192 4.58 5.03 22.61
CA SER A 192 4.39 3.61 22.95
C SER A 192 5.36 2.72 22.18
N TRP A 193 5.91 3.18 21.05
CA TRP A 193 6.96 2.48 20.32
C TRP A 193 8.34 2.87 20.86
N VAL A 194 9.08 1.86 21.34
CA VAL A 194 10.45 2.01 21.86
C VAL A 194 11.37 1.10 21.04
N PRO A 195 12.01 1.62 19.97
CA PRO A 195 12.98 0.86 19.18
C PRO A 195 14.23 0.57 20.01
N GLN A 196 14.80 -0.62 19.82
CA GLN A 196 15.96 -1.11 20.59
C GLN A 196 17.11 -1.55 19.68
N HIS A 197 16.80 -2.22 18.57
CA HIS A 197 17.80 -2.75 17.65
C HIS A 197 17.41 -2.47 16.21
N LEU A 198 18.25 -1.75 15.49
CA LEU A 198 18.13 -1.54 14.05
C LEU A 198 18.72 -2.73 13.30
N ILE A 199 17.98 -3.27 12.33
CA ILE A 199 18.36 -4.42 11.50
C ILE A 199 18.60 -3.98 10.06
N HIS A 200 17.67 -3.20 9.49
CA HIS A 200 17.79 -2.63 8.16
C HIS A 200 17.35 -1.16 8.16
N HIS A 201 18.11 -0.29 7.50
CA HIS A 201 17.71 1.10 7.29
C HIS A 201 16.55 1.17 6.28
N LEU A 202 15.50 1.92 6.63
CA LEU A 202 14.32 2.06 5.78
C LEU A 202 14.67 2.59 4.37
N ASP A 203 15.55 3.60 4.30
CA ASP A 203 15.95 4.22 3.04
C ASP A 203 16.67 3.24 2.11
N GLU A 204 17.54 2.38 2.66
CA GLU A 204 18.24 1.34 1.90
C GLU A 204 17.26 0.29 1.36
N VAL A 205 16.32 -0.18 2.18
CA VAL A 205 15.31 -1.16 1.76
C VAL A 205 14.40 -0.61 0.68
N ILE A 206 14.04 0.69 0.76
CA ILE A 206 13.25 1.38 -0.25
C ILE A 206 14.05 1.57 -1.54
N GLN A 207 15.34 1.89 -1.45
CA GLN A 207 16.21 1.99 -2.63
C GLN A 207 16.34 0.64 -3.34
N GLU A 208 16.56 -0.47 -2.61
CA GLU A 208 16.55 -1.83 -3.17
C GLU A 208 15.21 -2.16 -3.86
N LEU A 209 14.09 -1.70 -3.28
CA LEU A 209 12.75 -1.90 -3.84
C LEU A 209 12.58 -1.17 -5.17
N LYS A 210 13.05 0.08 -5.25
CA LYS A 210 12.99 0.91 -6.48
C LYS A 210 13.79 0.28 -7.60
N GLU A 211 15.01 -0.18 -7.31
CA GLU A 211 15.89 -0.81 -8.29
C GLU A 211 15.28 -2.09 -8.87
N LYS A 212 14.65 -2.93 -8.03
CA LYS A 212 13.90 -4.11 -8.49
C LYS A 212 12.70 -3.77 -9.34
N GLY A 213 11.98 -2.68 -9.00
CA GLY A 213 10.83 -2.21 -9.77
C GLY A 213 11.19 -1.69 -11.16
N ILE A 214 12.33 -1.02 -11.29
CA ILE A 214 12.85 -0.52 -12.58
C ILE A 214 13.25 -1.69 -13.48
N TRP A 215 14.03 -2.65 -12.95
CA TRP A 215 14.50 -3.81 -13.72
C TRP A 215 13.35 -4.69 -14.24
N ALA A 216 12.32 -4.92 -13.42
CA ALA A 216 11.13 -5.67 -13.85
C ALA A 216 10.36 -4.97 -14.99
N GLY A 217 10.37 -3.63 -15.04
CA GLY A 217 9.74 -2.85 -16.11
C GLY A 217 10.54 -2.77 -17.41
N GLU A 218 11.85 -3.07 -17.38
CA GLU A 218 12.70 -3.14 -18.57
C GLU A 218 12.64 -4.51 -19.25
N GLU A 219 12.58 -5.60 -18.47
CA GLU A 219 12.40 -6.96 -18.99
C GLU A 219 11.02 -7.13 -19.68
N GLU A 220 9.93 -6.59 -19.12
CA GLU A 220 8.60 -6.66 -19.75
C GLU A 220 8.48 -5.81 -21.03
N LYS A 221 9.33 -4.80 -21.22
CA LYS A 221 9.32 -3.96 -22.44
C LYS A 221 10.02 -4.60 -23.64
N GLN A 222 10.73 -5.72 -23.46
CA GLN A 222 11.45 -6.40 -24.54
C GLN A 222 10.61 -7.43 -25.33
N GLU A 223 9.32 -7.66 -24.97
CA GLU A 223 8.51 -8.72 -25.58
C GLU A 223 7.44 -8.29 -26.62
N ASP A 224 7.36 -7.03 -27.08
CA ASP A 224 6.42 -6.65 -28.16
C ASP A 224 7.02 -5.67 -29.20
N PRO A 225 7.41 -6.13 -30.40
CA PRO A 225 7.87 -5.27 -31.49
C PRO A 225 6.76 -4.77 -32.43
N SER A 226 5.47 -4.86 -32.08
CA SER A 226 4.39 -4.58 -33.04
C SER A 226 3.30 -3.60 -32.57
N ALA A 227 3.67 -2.35 -32.31
CA ALA A 227 2.68 -1.26 -32.25
C ALA A 227 3.19 0.01 -32.93
N VAL A 228 2.65 0.30 -34.12
CA VAL A 228 2.82 1.57 -34.83
C VAL A 228 1.81 2.58 -34.26
N PRO A 229 2.19 3.81 -33.89
CA PRO A 229 1.23 4.85 -33.59
C PRO A 229 1.05 5.77 -34.80
N SER A 230 -0.20 5.93 -35.25
CA SER A 230 -0.64 7.15 -35.91
C SER A 230 -1.87 7.66 -35.16
N TYR A 231 -1.94 8.96 -34.95
CA TYR A 231 -3.11 9.85 -35.06
C TYR A 231 -2.79 11.18 -34.37
N GLU A 232 -2.66 12.23 -35.18
CA GLU A 232 -2.65 13.64 -34.76
C GLU A 232 -4.07 14.05 -34.33
N VAL A 233 -4.20 14.70 -33.17
CA VAL A 233 -5.33 15.60 -32.87
C VAL A 233 -4.84 16.80 -32.05
N THR A 234 -5.24 17.97 -32.52
CA THR A 234 -4.95 19.36 -32.11
C THR A 234 -4.94 19.66 -30.60
N SER A 235 -3.93 20.41 -30.16
CA SER A 235 -3.27 20.28 -28.85
C SER A 235 -2.89 21.60 -28.14
N GLU A 236 -3.80 22.55 -27.93
CA GLU A 236 -3.40 23.79 -27.23
C GLU A 236 -4.25 24.14 -26.00
N THR A 237 -5.57 23.96 -26.03
CA THR A 237 -6.43 24.38 -24.91
C THR A 237 -6.48 23.37 -23.75
N LYS A 238 -6.39 22.06 -24.04
CA LYS A 238 -6.40 20.99 -23.02
C LYS A 238 -5.08 20.88 -22.25
N THR A 239 -3.97 21.19 -22.91
CA THR A 239 -2.62 21.17 -22.33
C THR A 239 -2.50 22.22 -21.22
N GLN A 240 -3.02 23.42 -21.45
CA GLN A 240 -2.99 24.52 -20.46
C GLN A 240 -3.85 24.23 -19.21
N GLU A 241 -4.97 23.51 -19.35
CA GLU A 241 -5.82 23.13 -18.22
C GLU A 241 -5.19 22.02 -17.37
N MET A 242 -4.56 21.03 -18.02
CA MET A 242 -3.78 20.00 -17.33
C MET A 242 -2.56 20.57 -16.60
N GLU A 243 -1.82 21.49 -17.22
CA GLU A 243 -0.65 22.14 -16.59
C GLU A 243 -1.03 22.98 -15.37
N LYS A 244 -2.17 23.68 -15.42
CA LYS A 244 -2.70 24.43 -14.26
C LYS A 244 -3.12 23.51 -13.12
N GLN A 245 -3.81 22.41 -13.42
CA GLN A 245 -4.21 21.41 -12.42
C GLN A 245 -2.97 20.75 -11.79
N GLN A 246 -1.95 20.43 -12.58
CA GLN A 246 -0.71 19.82 -12.10
C GLN A 246 0.12 20.77 -11.23
N THR A 247 0.21 22.05 -11.61
CA THR A 247 0.91 23.08 -10.82
C THR A 247 0.23 23.29 -9.47
N HIS A 248 -1.09 23.34 -9.46
CA HIS A 248 -1.87 23.45 -8.23
C HIS A 248 -1.65 22.22 -7.34
N CYS A 249 -1.73 20.99 -7.86
CA CYS A 249 -1.45 19.80 -7.06
C CYS A 249 -0.02 19.78 -6.47
N LYS A 250 1.00 20.22 -7.21
CA LYS A 250 2.39 20.25 -6.72
C LYS A 250 2.59 21.26 -5.59
N GLN A 251 2.02 22.46 -5.71
CA GLN A 251 2.06 23.47 -4.66
C GLN A 251 1.42 22.98 -3.35
N TRP A 252 0.37 22.17 -3.46
CA TRP A 252 -0.32 21.62 -2.31
C TRP A 252 0.42 20.46 -1.64
N LEU A 253 1.10 19.60 -2.41
CA LEU A 253 1.93 18.54 -1.84
C LEU A 253 3.05 19.11 -0.96
N SER A 254 3.64 20.25 -1.35
CA SER A 254 4.64 20.96 -0.55
C SER A 254 4.10 21.59 0.75
N GLU A 255 2.79 21.82 0.86
CA GLU A 255 2.19 22.38 2.08
C GLU A 255 1.87 21.30 3.13
N TRP A 256 1.81 20.02 2.75
CA TRP A 256 1.35 18.91 3.61
C TRP A 256 2.42 17.87 3.94
N ALA A 257 3.51 17.80 3.18
CA ALA A 257 4.69 17.01 3.51
C ALA A 257 5.83 17.97 3.90
N PRO A 258 5.97 18.35 5.19
CA PRO A 258 7.18 19.03 5.61
C PRO A 258 8.37 18.08 5.38
N GLU A 259 9.46 18.63 4.87
CA GLU A 259 10.75 17.94 4.64
C GLU A 259 11.23 17.15 5.87
#